data_AF-A0A9E3QF91-F1
#
_entry.id   AF-A0A9E3QF91-F1
#
_cell.length_a   1.000
_cell.length_b   1.000
_cell.length_c   1.000
_cell.angle_alpha   90.00
_cell.angle_beta   90.00
_cell.angle_gamma   90.00
#
_symmetry.space_group_name_H-M   'P 1'
#
loop_
_entity.id
_entity.type
_entity.pdbx_description
1 polymer ?
#
loop_
_entity_poly.entity_id
_entity_poly.type
_entity_poly.pdbx_seq_one_letter_code
_entity_poly.pdbx_strand_id
1 'polypeptide(L)'
;MTPSPGGPTSIEADEPGTELARGIAQTALAFRGYDVSNFGRSLELLEHPTYGPTIRSVLEEASAICAEAIHAPVDLVAHLRAQAPTDLATFPHDVAMIVAMEVAQVRLLEEFFGVPIRQAHHSFGYSIGELSALVVGETFPMDQILSVPLSLAIDCASLAPDTTMGILFTRGQAILRPEDVERLCLAVSSEGHGLIGPSAYLSPNTALVLGQGETLDRLERLMHDFLPEKVMLRRKPNHWPPLHTPLVWLRNIPNRTAIAAYKIRGGDREPTPTVISCVTGEASYVPPYCRDLLIRWTDHPQRLWDAIDATLASGVETVIHIGPTPNLIPATFSRLANNVSRQLGNGNKYINMISRGVVEGMNRLGWLARLLPHKTSLLRAPYLKNIILEDWLLEQPVARPATAVAIPSEMGTDVAPSDGTIGG
;
A
#
# COMPACT_ATOMS: atom_id res chain seq x y z
N MET A 1 7.97 -45.83 -48.23
CA MET A 1 7.34 -45.27 -47.02
C MET A 1 8.23 -44.14 -46.53
N THR A 2 7.90 -42.92 -46.94
CA THR A 2 8.58 -41.68 -46.51
C THR A 2 7.94 -41.19 -45.21
N PRO A 3 8.73 -40.80 -44.20
CA PRO A 3 8.18 -40.24 -42.97
C PRO A 3 7.70 -38.81 -43.24
N SER A 4 6.50 -38.51 -42.76
CA SER A 4 5.92 -37.16 -42.81
C SER A 4 6.67 -36.24 -41.85
N PRO A 5 7.01 -34.99 -42.23
CA PRO A 5 7.69 -34.06 -41.35
C PRO A 5 6.71 -33.53 -40.30
N GLY A 6 7.08 -33.69 -39.02
CA GLY A 6 6.34 -33.13 -37.89
C GLY A 6 6.19 -31.62 -38.02
N GLY A 7 4.95 -31.15 -37.96
CA GLY A 7 4.63 -29.74 -37.91
C GLY A 7 5.18 -29.08 -36.65
N PRO A 8 5.43 -27.75 -36.68
CA PRO A 8 5.90 -27.02 -35.52
C PRO A 8 4.85 -27.10 -34.41
N THR A 9 5.25 -27.62 -33.25
CA THR A 9 4.52 -27.44 -31.99
C THR A 9 4.36 -25.95 -31.76
N SER A 10 3.13 -25.46 -31.90
CA SER A 10 2.73 -24.14 -31.43
C SER A 10 3.10 -24.05 -29.96
N ILE A 11 3.98 -23.12 -29.61
CA ILE A 11 4.20 -22.71 -28.24
C ILE A 11 2.86 -22.07 -27.83
N GLU A 12 2.03 -22.83 -27.12
CA GLU A 12 0.86 -22.27 -26.44
C GLU A 12 1.38 -21.12 -25.57
N ALA A 13 0.82 -19.92 -25.76
CA ALA A 13 1.13 -18.82 -24.89
C ALA A 13 0.73 -19.23 -23.47
N ASP A 14 1.69 -19.24 -22.53
CA ASP A 14 1.44 -19.52 -21.11
C ASP A 14 0.19 -18.73 -20.67
N GLU A 15 -0.76 -19.40 -20.00
CA GLU A 15 -1.98 -18.73 -19.52
C GLU A 15 -1.62 -17.50 -18.69
N PRO A 16 -2.35 -16.37 -18.84
CA PRO A 16 -2.19 -15.18 -18.02
C PRO A 16 -2.08 -15.56 -16.54
N GLY A 17 -1.05 -15.08 -15.85
CA GLY A 17 -0.81 -15.40 -14.43
C GLY A 17 0.17 -16.55 -14.15
N THR A 18 0.41 -17.46 -15.09
CA THR A 18 1.34 -18.60 -14.89
C THR A 18 2.77 -18.14 -14.57
N GLU A 19 3.24 -17.07 -15.21
CA GLU A 19 4.55 -16.47 -14.93
C GLU A 19 4.61 -15.91 -13.49
N LEU A 20 3.58 -15.19 -13.07
CA LEU A 20 3.50 -14.63 -11.71
C LEU A 20 3.43 -15.73 -10.66
N ALA A 21 2.60 -16.74 -10.88
CA ALA A 21 2.48 -17.89 -9.98
C ALA A 21 3.82 -18.63 -9.82
N ARG A 22 4.59 -18.79 -10.90
CA ARG A 22 5.91 -19.45 -10.89
C ARG A 22 6.96 -18.65 -10.11
N GLY A 23 6.89 -17.33 -10.16
CA GLY A 23 7.84 -16.41 -9.51
C GLY A 23 7.39 -15.86 -8.14
N ILE A 24 6.23 -16.28 -7.62
CA ILE A 24 5.63 -15.69 -6.43
C ILE A 24 6.54 -15.85 -5.20
N ALA A 25 7.24 -16.99 -5.05
CA ALA A 25 8.16 -17.24 -3.94
C ALA A 25 9.37 -16.27 -3.88
N GLN A 26 9.66 -15.57 -4.98
CA GLN A 26 10.69 -14.55 -5.10
C GLN A 26 10.09 -13.14 -5.19
N THR A 27 8.81 -12.98 -4.83
CA THR A 27 8.07 -11.73 -4.96
C THR A 27 7.80 -11.11 -3.59
N ALA A 28 7.99 -9.79 -3.50
CA ALA A 28 7.49 -8.97 -2.40
C ALA A 28 6.17 -8.30 -2.79
N LEU A 29 5.23 -8.23 -1.85
CA LEU A 29 3.96 -7.52 -2.01
C LEU A 29 4.02 -6.17 -1.30
N ALA A 30 3.86 -5.08 -2.04
CA ALA A 30 3.95 -3.72 -1.52
C ALA A 30 2.57 -3.04 -1.55
N PHE A 31 1.96 -2.89 -0.39
CA PHE A 31 0.65 -2.24 -0.21
C PHE A 31 0.81 -0.73 -0.09
N ARG A 32 -0.02 0.02 -0.80
CA ARG A 32 0.06 1.47 -0.95
C ARG A 32 -0.67 2.18 0.20
N GLY A 33 -0.28 3.44 0.42
CA GLY A 33 -0.84 4.25 1.50
C GLY A 33 -1.92 5.22 1.02
N TYR A 34 -2.28 6.15 1.90
CA TYR A 34 -3.20 7.25 1.59
C TYR A 34 -2.49 8.45 0.95
N ASP A 35 -3.15 9.13 0.02
CA ASP A 35 -2.79 10.45 -0.51
C ASP A 35 -4.06 11.24 -0.88
N VAL A 36 -3.93 12.35 -1.60
CA VAL A 36 -5.07 13.10 -2.17
C VAL A 36 -5.58 12.49 -3.49
N SER A 37 -4.87 11.52 -4.05
CA SER A 37 -5.26 10.79 -5.25
C SER A 37 -5.40 9.31 -4.91
N ASN A 38 -6.59 8.89 -4.46
CA ASN A 38 -6.81 7.53 -3.95
C ASN A 38 -7.55 6.60 -4.90
N PHE A 39 -7.99 7.05 -6.08
CA PHE A 39 -8.84 6.21 -6.94
C PHE A 39 -8.05 5.33 -7.92
N GLY A 40 -6.84 5.72 -8.33
CA GLY A 40 -6.06 4.97 -9.33
C GLY A 40 -6.90 4.58 -10.55
N ARG A 41 -6.88 3.28 -10.89
CA ARG A 41 -7.72 2.66 -11.93
C ARG A 41 -8.83 1.81 -11.32
N SER A 42 -9.20 2.08 -10.08
CA SER A 42 -10.21 1.32 -9.33
C SER A 42 -11.58 1.36 -10.01
N LEU A 43 -11.95 2.47 -10.66
CA LEU A 43 -13.21 2.56 -11.41
C LEU A 43 -13.21 1.60 -12.60
N GLU A 44 -12.11 1.51 -13.35
CA GLU A 44 -11.98 0.59 -14.48
C GLU A 44 -12.09 -0.88 -14.02
N LEU A 45 -11.47 -1.21 -12.88
CA LEU A 45 -11.60 -2.54 -12.26
C LEU A 45 -13.04 -2.83 -11.81
N LEU A 46 -13.73 -1.85 -11.21
CA LEU A 46 -15.13 -1.98 -10.80
C LEU A 46 -16.06 -2.16 -12.01
N GLU A 47 -15.78 -1.49 -13.13
CA GLU A 47 -16.56 -1.57 -14.36
C GLU A 47 -16.19 -2.77 -15.24
N HIS A 48 -15.08 -3.45 -14.93
CA HIS A 48 -14.63 -4.62 -15.68
C HIS A 48 -15.69 -5.74 -15.61
N PRO A 49 -16.15 -6.32 -16.73
CA PRO A 49 -17.25 -7.30 -16.73
C PRO A 49 -16.96 -8.55 -15.87
N THR A 50 -15.69 -8.95 -15.78
CA THR A 50 -15.28 -10.15 -15.03
C THR A 50 -14.89 -9.84 -13.59
N TYR A 51 -14.21 -8.70 -13.34
CA TYR A 51 -13.68 -8.39 -12.00
C TYR A 51 -14.66 -7.58 -11.15
N GLY A 52 -15.52 -6.81 -11.80
CA GLY A 52 -16.46 -5.89 -11.17
C GLY A 52 -17.31 -6.52 -10.06
N PRO A 53 -17.81 -7.76 -10.19
CA PRO A 53 -18.52 -8.44 -9.09
C PRO A 53 -17.65 -8.63 -7.84
N THR A 54 -16.41 -9.09 -7.97
CA THR A 54 -15.48 -9.27 -6.84
C THR A 54 -15.11 -7.92 -6.22
N ILE A 55 -14.80 -6.91 -7.04
CA ILE A 55 -14.51 -5.55 -6.55
C ILE A 55 -15.70 -4.97 -5.78
N ARG A 56 -16.91 -5.07 -6.35
CA ARG A 56 -18.15 -4.59 -5.73
C ARG A 56 -18.40 -5.26 -4.38
N SER A 57 -18.28 -6.58 -4.31
CA SER A 57 -18.51 -7.33 -3.08
C SER A 57 -17.59 -6.88 -1.95
N VAL A 58 -16.31 -6.66 -2.23
CA VAL A 58 -15.35 -6.18 -1.21
C VAL A 58 -15.62 -4.72 -0.83
N LEU A 59 -15.99 -3.86 -1.79
CA LEU A 59 -16.38 -2.47 -1.49
C LEU A 59 -17.66 -2.40 -0.64
N GLU A 60 -18.63 -3.26 -0.87
CA GLU A 60 -19.85 -3.35 -0.06
C GLU A 60 -19.55 -3.85 1.37
N GLU A 61 -18.67 -4.84 1.52
CA GLU A 61 -18.16 -5.29 2.83
C GLU A 61 -17.49 -4.14 3.59
N ALA A 62 -16.56 -3.42 2.95
CA ALA A 62 -15.89 -2.28 3.55
C ALA A 62 -16.83 -1.08 3.80
N SER A 63 -17.87 -0.91 2.98
CA SER A 63 -18.92 0.11 3.20
C SER A 63 -19.67 -0.18 4.50
N ALA A 64 -20.03 -1.43 4.76
CA ALA A 64 -20.71 -1.83 6.00
C ALA A 64 -19.82 -1.59 7.23
N ILE A 65 -18.55 -2.00 7.17
CA ILE A 65 -17.58 -1.78 8.26
C ILE A 65 -17.40 -0.29 8.53
N CYS A 66 -17.26 0.52 7.48
CA CYS A 66 -17.11 1.96 7.61
C CYS A 66 -18.37 2.59 8.21
N ALA A 67 -19.54 2.25 7.67
CA ALA A 67 -20.82 2.79 8.14
C ALA A 67 -21.07 2.51 9.62
N GLU A 68 -20.73 1.29 10.08
CA GLU A 68 -20.80 0.94 11.49
C GLU A 68 -19.82 1.77 12.33
N ALA A 69 -18.56 1.86 11.89
CA ALA A 69 -17.49 2.52 12.64
C ALA A 69 -17.69 4.04 12.77
N ILE A 70 -18.25 4.71 11.76
CA ILE A 70 -18.50 6.16 11.78
C ILE A 70 -19.95 6.53 12.11
N HIS A 71 -20.81 5.54 12.33
CA HIS A 71 -22.24 5.71 12.62
C HIS A 71 -22.99 6.57 11.58
N ALA A 72 -22.64 6.39 10.29
CA ALA A 72 -23.27 7.10 9.18
C ALA A 72 -23.37 6.17 7.96
N PRO A 73 -24.37 6.35 7.08
CA PRO A 73 -24.44 5.56 5.84
C PRO A 73 -23.22 5.80 4.96
N VAL A 74 -22.66 4.71 4.41
CA VAL A 74 -21.52 4.75 3.49
C VAL A 74 -21.83 3.86 2.29
N ASP A 75 -21.56 4.37 1.08
CA ASP A 75 -21.60 3.61 -0.17
C ASP A 75 -20.31 3.86 -0.95
N LEU A 76 -19.33 2.98 -0.80
CA LEU A 76 -18.02 3.11 -1.45
C LEU A 76 -18.10 2.87 -2.96
N VAL A 77 -19.11 2.14 -3.44
CA VAL A 77 -19.31 1.92 -4.88
C VAL A 77 -19.80 3.21 -5.53
N ALA A 78 -20.77 3.88 -4.94
CA ALA A 78 -21.24 5.19 -5.40
C ALA A 78 -20.12 6.23 -5.27
N HIS A 79 -19.37 6.22 -4.17
CA HIS A 79 -18.22 7.11 -3.97
C HIS A 79 -17.16 6.94 -5.07
N LEU A 80 -16.78 5.70 -5.40
CA LEU A 80 -15.81 5.42 -6.46
C LEU A 80 -16.33 5.83 -7.85
N ARG A 81 -17.61 5.59 -8.15
CA ARG A 81 -18.23 6.02 -9.41
C ARG A 81 -18.32 7.53 -9.55
N ALA A 82 -18.53 8.24 -8.45
CA ALA A 82 -18.59 9.69 -8.45
C ALA A 82 -17.23 10.32 -8.75
N GLN A 83 -16.11 9.62 -8.42
CA GLN A 83 -14.74 10.13 -8.52
C GLN A 83 -14.59 11.54 -7.93
N ALA A 84 -15.36 11.82 -6.87
CA ALA A 84 -15.33 13.12 -6.22
C ALA A 84 -13.95 13.35 -5.59
N PRO A 85 -13.37 14.56 -5.67
CA PRO A 85 -12.07 14.83 -5.06
C PRO A 85 -12.05 14.43 -3.59
N THR A 86 -11.00 13.73 -3.18
CA THR A 86 -10.74 13.41 -1.78
C THR A 86 -10.56 14.69 -0.96
N ASP A 87 -11.22 14.76 0.19
CA ASP A 87 -11.04 15.80 1.19
C ASP A 87 -11.05 15.24 2.62
N LEU A 88 -11.02 16.12 3.63
CA LEU A 88 -11.01 15.70 5.03
C LEU A 88 -12.35 15.09 5.48
N ALA A 89 -13.46 15.43 4.85
CA ALA A 89 -14.77 14.85 5.15
C ALA A 89 -14.91 13.44 4.56
N THR A 90 -14.29 13.19 3.40
CA THR A 90 -14.26 11.86 2.80
C THR A 90 -13.19 10.94 3.39
N PHE A 91 -12.30 11.43 4.25
CA PHE A 91 -11.17 10.65 4.77
C PHE A 91 -11.52 9.23 5.27
N PRO A 92 -12.60 8.99 6.04
CA PRO A 92 -12.99 7.62 6.41
C PRO A 92 -13.35 6.73 5.20
N HIS A 93 -13.98 7.31 4.17
CA HIS A 93 -14.33 6.61 2.93
C HIS A 93 -13.07 6.25 2.14
N ASP A 94 -12.11 7.17 2.04
CA ASP A 94 -10.83 6.93 1.39
C ASP A 94 -10.05 5.80 2.06
N VAL A 95 -9.98 5.80 3.40
CA VAL A 95 -9.34 4.74 4.18
C VAL A 95 -9.98 3.37 3.89
N ALA A 96 -11.31 3.29 3.97
CA ALA A 96 -12.02 2.04 3.71
C ALA A 96 -11.87 1.57 2.25
N MET A 97 -11.90 2.50 1.30
CA MET A 97 -11.76 2.21 -0.13
C MET A 97 -10.37 1.70 -0.49
N ILE A 98 -9.30 2.30 0.04
CA ILE A 98 -7.92 1.84 -0.19
C ILE A 98 -7.77 0.38 0.25
N VAL A 99 -8.18 0.06 1.49
CA VAL A 99 -8.09 -1.31 2.02
C VAL A 99 -8.95 -2.28 1.20
N ALA A 100 -10.17 -1.89 0.85
CA ALA A 100 -11.05 -2.70 0.02
C ALA A 100 -10.43 -3.00 -1.35
N MET A 101 -9.89 -2.00 -2.03
CA MET A 101 -9.28 -2.18 -3.35
C MET A 101 -8.01 -3.02 -3.28
N GLU A 102 -7.19 -2.86 -2.25
CA GLU A 102 -6.00 -3.70 -2.02
C GLU A 102 -6.36 -5.17 -1.82
N VAL A 103 -7.34 -5.45 -0.95
CA VAL A 103 -7.84 -6.81 -0.70
C VAL A 103 -8.48 -7.38 -1.97
N ALA A 104 -9.29 -6.60 -2.68
CA ALA A 104 -9.98 -7.06 -3.88
C ALA A 104 -8.99 -7.41 -4.99
N GLN A 105 -7.96 -6.60 -5.25
CA GLN A 105 -6.94 -6.91 -6.25
C GLN A 105 -6.18 -8.21 -5.93
N VAL A 106 -5.89 -8.47 -4.65
CA VAL A 106 -5.29 -9.74 -4.23
C VAL A 106 -6.23 -10.91 -4.48
N ARG A 107 -7.52 -10.77 -4.13
CA ARG A 107 -8.53 -11.79 -4.45
C ARG A 107 -8.61 -12.06 -5.95
N LEU A 108 -8.51 -11.03 -6.79
CA LEU A 108 -8.50 -11.21 -8.25
C LEU A 108 -7.32 -12.07 -8.73
N LEU A 109 -6.12 -11.86 -8.17
CA LEU A 109 -4.94 -12.69 -8.49
C LEU A 109 -5.12 -14.16 -8.10
N GLU A 110 -5.72 -14.42 -6.95
CA GLU A 110 -5.95 -15.79 -6.47
C GLU A 110 -7.07 -16.47 -7.28
N GLU A 111 -8.20 -15.79 -7.48
CA GLU A 111 -9.42 -16.35 -8.08
C GLU A 111 -9.31 -16.54 -9.59
N PHE A 112 -8.81 -15.53 -10.31
CA PHE A 112 -8.81 -15.54 -11.79
C PHE A 112 -7.49 -15.99 -12.40
N PHE A 113 -6.40 -15.93 -11.63
CA PHE A 113 -5.05 -16.21 -12.13
C PHE A 113 -4.32 -17.30 -11.37
N GLY A 114 -4.94 -17.87 -10.33
CA GLY A 114 -4.37 -18.98 -9.56
C GLY A 114 -3.03 -18.65 -8.91
N VAL A 115 -2.71 -17.37 -8.70
CA VAL A 115 -1.44 -16.94 -8.10
C VAL A 115 -1.51 -17.21 -6.59
N PRO A 116 -0.66 -18.07 -6.01
CA PRO A 116 -0.78 -18.43 -4.61
C PRO A 116 -0.08 -17.38 -3.75
N ILE A 117 -0.77 -16.26 -3.48
CA ILE A 117 -0.23 -15.06 -2.82
C ILE A 117 0.40 -15.38 -1.45
N ARG A 118 -0.11 -16.41 -0.77
CA ARG A 118 0.46 -16.97 0.47
C ARG A 118 1.91 -17.42 0.38
N GLN A 119 2.35 -17.78 -0.81
CA GLN A 119 3.71 -18.22 -1.07
C GLN A 119 4.65 -17.06 -1.40
N ALA A 120 4.17 -15.81 -1.42
CA ALA A 120 5.03 -14.65 -1.60
C ALA A 120 6.13 -14.61 -0.53
N HIS A 121 7.29 -14.06 -0.87
CA HIS A 121 8.42 -14.06 0.05
C HIS A 121 8.11 -13.27 1.32
N HIS A 122 7.52 -12.09 1.15
CA HIS A 122 7.09 -11.21 2.24
C HIS A 122 6.14 -10.16 1.67
N SER A 123 5.50 -9.42 2.56
CA SER A 123 4.74 -8.21 2.25
C SER A 123 5.16 -7.06 3.15
N PHE A 124 4.83 -5.85 2.74
CA PHE A 124 4.89 -4.65 3.56
C PHE A 124 3.88 -3.64 3.04
N GLY A 125 3.48 -2.69 3.87
CA GLY A 125 2.57 -1.64 3.46
C GLY A 125 2.95 -0.30 4.05
N TYR A 126 2.71 0.78 3.31
CA TYR A 126 2.95 2.13 3.83
C TYR A 126 1.68 2.67 4.50
N SER A 127 1.78 3.06 5.77
CA SER A 127 0.64 3.61 6.52
C SER A 127 -0.54 2.64 6.47
N ILE A 128 -1.69 3.05 5.91
CA ILE A 128 -2.91 2.22 5.84
C ILE A 128 -2.71 0.89 5.08
N GLY A 129 -1.82 0.85 4.09
CA GLY A 129 -1.50 -0.38 3.37
C GLY A 129 -0.90 -1.48 4.26
N GLU A 130 -0.31 -1.13 5.41
CA GLU A 130 0.17 -2.13 6.38
C GLU A 130 -1.00 -2.94 6.96
N LEU A 131 -2.17 -2.32 7.14
CA LEU A 131 -3.36 -3.02 7.60
C LEU A 131 -3.86 -4.00 6.54
N SER A 132 -3.84 -3.62 5.26
CA SER A 132 -4.17 -4.52 4.15
C SER A 132 -3.20 -5.68 4.06
N ALA A 133 -1.90 -5.45 4.29
CA ALA A 133 -0.91 -6.53 4.34
C ALA A 133 -1.20 -7.54 5.46
N LEU A 134 -1.72 -7.08 6.60
CA LEU A 134 -2.14 -7.93 7.73
C LEU A 134 -3.48 -8.64 7.49
N VAL A 135 -4.42 -7.99 6.82
CA VAL A 135 -5.69 -8.61 6.38
C VAL A 135 -5.39 -9.71 5.39
N VAL A 136 -4.62 -9.38 4.35
CA VAL A 136 -4.15 -10.34 3.36
C VAL A 136 -3.43 -11.42 4.13
N GLY A 137 -2.37 -11.16 4.88
CA GLY A 137 -1.62 -12.13 5.69
C GLY A 137 -2.40 -12.94 6.74
N GLU A 138 -3.71 -12.67 6.88
CA GLU A 138 -4.68 -13.30 7.78
C GLU A 138 -4.37 -13.19 9.27
N THR A 139 -3.46 -12.30 9.65
CA THR A 139 -3.21 -11.99 11.07
C THR A 139 -4.47 -11.44 11.71
N PHE A 140 -5.20 -10.58 11.00
CA PHE A 140 -6.47 -10.02 11.44
C PHE A 140 -7.53 -10.13 10.35
N PRO A 141 -8.80 -10.39 10.68
CA PRO A 141 -9.88 -10.26 9.71
C PRO A 141 -10.17 -8.78 9.43
N MET A 142 -10.64 -8.48 8.22
CA MET A 142 -10.81 -7.11 7.73
C MET A 142 -11.77 -6.29 8.60
N ASP A 143 -12.93 -6.86 8.94
CA ASP A 143 -13.96 -6.24 9.80
C ASP A 143 -13.39 -5.74 11.14
N GLN A 144 -12.46 -6.49 11.72
CA GLN A 144 -11.87 -6.15 13.00
C GLN A 144 -10.76 -5.13 12.88
N ILE A 145 -9.78 -5.33 12.00
CA ILE A 145 -8.63 -4.41 11.94
C ILE A 145 -8.99 -3.07 11.29
N LEU A 146 -9.89 -3.07 10.30
CA LEU A 146 -10.29 -1.85 9.59
C LEU A 146 -11.21 -0.96 10.45
N SER A 147 -12.02 -1.54 11.34
CA SER A 147 -12.88 -0.76 12.24
C SER A 147 -12.08 0.13 13.20
N VAL A 148 -10.86 -0.28 13.59
CA VAL A 148 -9.99 0.49 14.49
C VAL A 148 -9.64 1.88 13.94
N PRO A 149 -8.95 2.03 12.79
CA PRO A 149 -8.66 3.35 12.24
C PRO A 149 -9.92 4.10 11.82
N LEU A 150 -10.97 3.43 11.34
CA LEU A 150 -12.21 4.10 10.93
C LEU A 150 -12.94 4.76 12.09
N SER A 151 -12.96 4.12 13.27
CA SER A 151 -13.54 4.70 14.50
C SER A 151 -12.81 5.95 15.01
N LEU A 152 -11.62 6.23 14.45
CA LEU A 152 -10.74 7.32 14.82
C LEU A 152 -10.54 8.32 13.67
N ALA A 153 -11.01 7.99 12.46
CA ALA A 153 -10.72 8.72 11.24
C ALA A 153 -11.26 10.15 11.28
N ILE A 154 -12.47 10.37 11.80
CA ILE A 154 -13.06 11.71 11.95
C ILE A 154 -12.21 12.57 12.89
N ASP A 155 -11.73 12.02 14.00
CA ASP A 155 -10.88 12.75 14.94
C ASP A 155 -9.52 13.08 14.32
N CYS A 156 -8.91 12.15 13.58
CA CYS A 156 -7.69 12.39 12.82
C CYS A 156 -7.87 13.48 11.76
N ALA A 157 -8.99 13.45 11.01
CA ALA A 157 -9.33 14.48 10.04
C ALA A 157 -9.55 15.85 10.69
N SER A 158 -10.12 15.91 11.91
CA SER A 158 -10.35 17.16 12.63
C SER A 158 -9.06 17.90 13.03
N LEU A 159 -7.92 17.20 13.06
CA LEU A 159 -6.60 17.78 13.36
C LEU A 159 -5.92 18.37 12.12
N ALA A 160 -6.35 17.97 10.92
CA ALA A 160 -5.71 18.34 9.66
C ALA A 160 -5.78 19.84 9.30
N PRO A 161 -6.86 20.62 9.61
CA PRO A 161 -6.94 22.03 9.22
C PRO A 161 -5.82 22.91 9.80
N ASP A 162 -5.33 22.57 10.99
CA ASP A 162 -4.22 23.26 11.67
C ASP A 162 -2.86 22.60 11.38
N THR A 163 -2.83 21.52 10.59
CA THR A 163 -1.61 20.76 10.30
C THR A 163 -1.10 21.08 8.90
N THR A 164 0.21 21.32 8.79
CA THR A 164 0.92 21.41 7.50
C THR A 164 1.96 20.30 7.38
N MET A 165 2.06 19.69 6.20
CA MET A 165 3.12 18.72 5.88
C MET A 165 4.35 19.42 5.30
N GLY A 166 5.50 19.11 5.89
CA GLY A 166 6.83 19.47 5.40
C GLY A 166 7.59 18.25 4.90
N ILE A 167 8.35 18.43 3.82
CA ILE A 167 9.31 17.45 3.30
C ILE A 167 10.71 17.97 3.60
N LEU A 168 11.40 17.31 4.52
CA LEU A 168 12.83 17.52 4.76
C LEU A 168 13.60 16.68 3.75
N PHE A 169 14.53 17.30 3.03
CA PHE A 169 15.41 16.56 2.15
C PHE A 169 16.79 17.21 2.06
N THR A 170 17.82 16.38 1.89
CA THR A 170 19.19 16.85 1.64
C THR A 170 19.59 16.54 0.20
N ARG A 171 20.43 17.41 -0.38
CA ARG A 171 21.08 17.16 -1.67
C ARG A 171 22.47 16.57 -1.45
N GLY A 172 22.86 15.63 -2.31
CA GLY A 172 24.19 15.01 -2.27
C GLY A 172 24.29 13.82 -1.30
N GLN A 173 25.42 13.68 -0.62
CA GLN A 173 25.73 12.51 0.22
C GLN A 173 25.30 12.66 1.70
N ALA A 174 24.72 13.80 2.08
CA ALA A 174 24.30 14.05 3.45
C ALA A 174 23.10 13.18 3.82
N ILE A 175 23.17 12.52 4.98
CA ILE A 175 22.12 11.64 5.51
C ILE A 175 21.32 12.42 6.56
N LEU A 176 19.99 12.29 6.50
CA LEU A 176 19.09 12.69 7.57
C LEU A 176 19.00 11.55 8.57
N ARG A 177 19.69 11.69 9.70
CA ARG A 177 19.59 10.72 10.80
C ARG A 177 18.24 10.91 11.51
N PRO A 178 17.45 9.85 11.72
CA PRO A 178 16.17 9.93 12.41
C PRO A 178 16.27 10.66 13.76
N GLU A 179 17.32 10.38 14.53
CA GLU A 179 17.50 10.92 15.88
C GLU A 179 17.70 12.45 15.85
N ASP A 180 18.33 13.00 14.81
CA ASP A 180 18.51 14.45 14.69
C ASP A 180 17.19 15.14 14.30
N VAL A 181 16.39 14.51 13.43
CA VAL A 181 15.06 15.02 13.04
C VAL A 181 14.11 15.00 14.24
N GLU A 182 14.12 13.92 15.02
CA GLU A 182 13.34 13.80 16.25
C GLU A 182 13.75 14.83 17.30
N ARG A 183 15.06 15.03 17.51
CA ARG A 183 15.57 16.06 18.43
C ARG A 183 15.18 17.47 18.00
N LEU A 184 15.21 17.77 16.70
CA LEU A 184 14.73 19.04 16.17
C LEU A 184 13.23 19.22 16.42
N CYS A 185 12.41 18.22 16.12
CA CYS A 185 10.96 18.28 16.36
C CYS A 185 10.63 18.43 17.86
N LEU A 186 11.37 17.75 18.73
CA LEU A 186 11.24 17.89 20.18
C LEU A 186 11.62 19.30 20.64
N ALA A 187 12.72 19.86 20.13
CA ALA A 187 13.13 21.23 20.45
C ALA A 187 12.05 22.24 20.07
N VAL A 188 11.49 22.16 18.87
CA VAL A 188 10.38 23.02 18.41
C VAL A 188 9.14 22.83 19.29
N SER A 189 8.72 21.59 19.54
CA SER A 189 7.50 21.30 20.32
C SER A 189 7.64 21.76 21.79
N SER A 190 8.85 21.71 22.35
CA SER A 190 9.12 22.10 23.74
C SER A 190 8.91 23.59 24.03
N GLU A 191 8.77 24.42 22.99
CA GLU A 191 8.47 25.84 23.12
C GLU A 191 7.01 26.11 23.51
N GLY A 192 6.13 25.11 23.43
CA GLY A 192 4.74 25.21 23.90
C GLY A 192 3.77 25.91 22.93
N HIS A 193 4.15 26.10 21.67
CA HIS A 193 3.36 26.79 20.64
C HIS A 193 2.75 25.85 19.56
N GLY A 194 2.58 24.57 19.89
CA GLY A 194 2.06 23.54 19.00
C GLY A 194 2.98 22.32 18.97
N LEU A 195 2.50 21.24 18.35
CA LEU A 195 3.28 20.01 18.17
C LEU A 195 3.78 19.88 16.73
N ILE A 196 4.96 19.28 16.60
CA ILE A 196 5.54 18.83 15.34
C ILE A 196 6.21 17.47 15.54
N GLY A 197 6.13 16.61 14.54
CA GLY A 197 6.83 15.33 14.57
C GLY A 197 7.19 14.79 13.19
N PRO A 198 8.20 13.91 13.11
CA PRO A 198 8.40 13.11 11.92
C PRO A 198 7.20 12.18 11.73
N SER A 199 6.73 12.07 10.49
CA SER A 199 5.65 11.17 10.09
C SER A 199 6.16 9.96 9.33
N ALA A 200 7.22 10.14 8.53
CA ALA A 200 7.82 9.04 7.78
C ALA A 200 9.28 9.31 7.39
N TYR A 201 10.07 8.26 7.32
CA TYR A 201 11.41 8.24 6.73
C TYR A 201 11.36 7.50 5.39
N LEU A 202 11.43 8.26 4.29
CA LEU A 202 11.19 7.75 2.93
C LEU A 202 12.46 7.29 2.23
N SER A 203 13.60 7.87 2.59
CA SER A 203 14.94 7.48 2.14
C SER A 203 15.97 8.05 3.12
N PRO A 204 17.27 7.69 3.02
CA PRO A 204 18.29 8.19 3.95
C PRO A 204 18.46 9.70 3.94
N ASN A 205 17.88 10.37 2.95
CA ASN A 205 17.98 11.81 2.72
C ASN A 205 16.60 12.47 2.57
N THR A 206 15.51 11.81 2.93
CA THR A 206 14.16 12.37 2.85
C THR A 206 13.28 11.91 4.01
N ALA A 207 12.71 12.86 4.74
CA ALA A 207 11.74 12.62 5.80
C ALA A 207 10.51 13.52 5.62
N LEU A 208 9.35 13.01 6.03
CA LEU A 208 8.12 13.80 6.17
C LEU A 208 7.99 14.25 7.62
N VAL A 209 7.61 15.51 7.80
CA VAL A 209 7.25 16.08 9.10
C VAL A 209 5.86 16.69 9.00
N LEU A 210 5.08 16.60 10.06
CA LEU A 210 3.78 17.27 10.18
C LEU A 210 3.82 18.15 11.42
N GLY A 211 3.45 19.42 11.25
CA GLY A 211 3.47 20.41 12.32
C GLY A 211 2.20 21.25 12.36
N GLN A 212 1.81 21.65 13.57
CA GLN A 212 0.68 22.54 13.82
C GLN A 212 1.06 24.01 13.67
N GLY A 213 0.13 24.85 13.19
CA GLY A 213 0.32 26.30 13.08
C GLY A 213 1.68 26.70 12.49
N GLU A 214 2.45 27.50 13.23
CA GLU A 214 3.76 28.03 12.81
C GLU A 214 4.95 27.12 13.12
N THR A 215 4.73 25.88 13.59
CA THR A 215 5.83 24.99 14.01
C THR A 215 6.79 24.65 12.86
N LEU A 216 6.34 24.60 11.61
CA LEU A 216 7.25 24.43 10.46
C LEU A 216 8.14 25.65 10.20
N ASP A 217 7.64 26.86 10.46
CA ASP A 217 8.44 28.09 10.35
C ASP A 217 9.48 28.14 11.46
N ARG A 218 9.14 27.61 12.64
CA ARG A 218 10.11 27.44 13.72
C ARG A 218 11.14 26.36 13.39
N LEU A 219 10.70 25.22 12.84
CA LEU A 219 11.59 24.16 12.39
C LEU A 219 12.59 24.68 11.36
N GLU A 220 12.16 25.43 10.35
CA GLU A 220 13.03 25.98 9.31
C GLU A 220 14.11 26.93 9.88
N ARG A 221 13.77 27.69 10.93
CA ARG A 221 14.74 28.56 11.63
C ARG A 221 15.80 27.79 12.41
N LEU A 222 15.43 26.64 12.99
CA LEU A 222 16.30 25.84 13.86
C LEU A 222 17.02 24.70 13.13
N MET A 223 16.56 24.30 11.94
CA MET A 223 17.00 23.05 11.32
C MET A 223 18.51 22.95 11.09
N HIS A 224 19.20 24.07 10.87
CA HIS A 224 20.65 24.08 10.65
C HIS A 224 21.49 23.88 11.92
N ASP A 225 20.87 23.97 13.11
CA ASP A 225 21.53 23.65 14.38
C ASP A 225 21.56 22.14 14.65
N PHE A 226 20.71 21.37 13.96
CA PHE A 226 20.50 19.93 14.19
C PHE A 226 20.85 19.08 12.98
N LEU A 227 20.58 19.58 11.77
CA LEU A 227 20.65 18.83 10.53
C LEU A 227 21.83 19.30 9.67
N PRO A 228 22.28 18.50 8.68
CA PRO A 228 23.36 18.89 7.78
C PRO A 228 23.08 20.21 7.05
N GLU A 229 24.12 21.00 6.75
CA GLU A 229 24.03 22.36 6.17
C GLU A 229 23.12 22.47 4.93
N LYS A 230 23.04 21.41 4.11
CA LYS A 230 22.29 21.40 2.84
C LYS A 230 20.89 20.79 2.95
N VAL A 231 20.31 20.76 4.14
CA VAL A 231 18.90 20.40 4.31
C VAL A 231 18.01 21.49 3.76
N MET A 232 16.92 21.08 3.12
CA MET A 232 15.87 21.95 2.61
C MET A 232 14.53 21.46 3.16
N LEU A 233 13.64 22.41 3.44
CA LEU A 233 12.26 22.15 3.79
C LEU A 233 11.36 22.55 2.61
N ARG A 234 10.48 21.64 2.17
CA ARG A 234 9.42 21.95 1.21
C ARG A 234 8.06 21.69 1.83
N ARG A 235 7.25 22.74 1.96
CA ARG A 235 5.87 22.64 2.43
C ARG A 235 4.95 22.13 1.32
N LYS A 236 3.91 21.40 1.71
CA LYS A 236 2.85 20.94 0.82
C LYS A 236 1.56 21.73 1.07
N PRO A 237 0.77 22.04 0.03
CA PRO A 237 -0.36 22.95 0.14
C PRO A 237 -1.66 22.31 0.66
N ASN A 238 -1.79 20.98 0.60
CA ASN A 238 -3.01 20.31 1.08
C ASN A 238 -2.93 20.09 2.60
N HIS A 239 -4.03 19.59 3.17
CA HIS A 239 -4.10 19.18 4.57
C HIS A 239 -4.16 17.66 4.65
N TRP A 240 -3.45 17.09 5.62
CA TRP A 240 -3.44 15.65 5.86
C TRP A 240 -3.75 15.38 7.32
N PRO A 241 -4.57 14.35 7.63
CA PRO A 241 -4.69 13.83 8.98
C PRO A 241 -3.29 13.48 9.52
N PRO A 242 -2.89 13.96 10.71
CA PRO A 242 -1.50 13.92 11.13
C PRO A 242 -1.08 12.57 11.73
N LEU A 243 -1.49 11.47 11.10
CA LEU A 243 -1.10 10.12 11.51
C LEU A 243 0.42 9.95 11.54
N HIS A 244 0.86 9.01 12.37
CA HIS A 244 2.28 8.66 12.55
C HIS A 244 3.10 9.77 13.21
N THR A 245 2.44 10.69 13.92
CA THR A 245 3.10 11.78 14.64
C THR A 245 2.50 11.98 16.04
N PRO A 246 3.19 12.65 16.96
CA PRO A 246 2.65 13.03 18.26
C PRO A 246 1.39 13.92 18.22
N LEU A 247 1.04 14.51 17.08
CA LEU A 247 -0.15 15.37 16.97
C LEU A 247 -1.44 14.59 17.28
N VAL A 248 -1.48 13.28 17.00
CA VAL A 248 -2.65 12.45 17.30
C VAL A 248 -2.88 12.27 18.82
N TRP A 249 -1.93 12.65 19.67
CA TRP A 249 -2.10 12.65 21.12
C TRP A 249 -3.14 13.67 21.59
N LEU A 250 -3.35 14.75 20.84
CA LEU A 250 -4.36 15.79 21.15
C LEU A 250 -5.80 15.27 21.20
N ARG A 251 -6.04 14.10 20.59
CA ARG A 251 -7.33 13.40 20.59
C ARG A 251 -7.26 12.04 21.30
N ASN A 252 -6.18 11.77 22.03
CA ASN A 252 -5.91 10.50 22.70
C ASN A 252 -6.04 9.28 21.76
N ILE A 253 -5.67 9.45 20.48
CA ILE A 253 -5.86 8.41 19.45
C ILE A 253 -5.12 7.12 19.80
N PRO A 254 -3.86 7.11 20.26
CA PRO A 254 -3.17 5.86 20.60
C PRO A 254 -3.83 5.11 21.76
N ASN A 255 -4.31 5.82 22.78
CA ASN A 255 -5.00 5.20 23.93
C ASN A 255 -6.34 4.56 23.49
N ARG A 256 -7.10 5.25 22.64
CA ARG A 256 -8.36 4.72 22.09
C ARG A 256 -8.10 3.54 21.14
N THR A 257 -7.03 3.62 20.36
CA THR A 257 -6.54 2.53 19.51
C THR A 257 -6.21 1.31 20.35
N ALA A 258 -5.50 1.49 21.48
CA ALA A 258 -5.22 0.39 22.40
C ALA A 258 -6.50 -0.27 22.90
N ILE A 259 -7.47 0.52 23.38
CA ILE A 259 -8.76 -0.03 23.83
C ILE A 259 -9.47 -0.80 22.71
N ALA A 260 -9.43 -0.32 21.48
CA ALA A 260 -10.05 -1.00 20.33
C ALA A 260 -9.27 -2.27 19.94
N ALA A 261 -7.94 -2.21 19.84
CA ALA A 261 -7.06 -3.32 19.47
C ALA A 261 -7.10 -4.48 20.49
N TYR A 262 -7.35 -4.20 21.77
CA TYR A 262 -7.55 -5.25 22.78
C TYR A 262 -8.95 -5.88 22.75
N LYS A 263 -9.90 -5.34 21.97
CA LYS A 263 -11.25 -5.90 21.79
C LYS A 263 -11.39 -6.77 20.55
N ILE A 264 -10.43 -6.74 19.64
CA ILE A 264 -10.44 -7.57 18.43
C ILE A 264 -9.85 -8.96 18.68
N ARG A 265 -10.35 -9.96 17.95
CA ARG A 265 -9.98 -11.37 18.10
C ARG A 265 -8.72 -11.76 17.31
N GLY A 266 -8.39 -11.06 16.22
CA GLY A 266 -7.18 -11.34 15.44
C GLY A 266 -5.87 -11.04 16.18
N GLY A 267 -4.73 -11.37 15.57
CA GLY A 267 -3.39 -11.08 16.11
C GLY A 267 -2.71 -12.26 16.81
N ASP A 268 -3.34 -13.43 16.81
CA ASP A 268 -2.86 -14.62 17.53
C ASP A 268 -2.01 -15.57 16.66
N ARG A 269 -1.77 -15.19 15.40
CA ARG A 269 -0.87 -15.89 14.47
C ARG A 269 0.01 -14.90 13.70
N GLU A 270 1.17 -15.37 13.25
CA GLU A 270 2.03 -14.60 12.35
C GLU A 270 1.40 -14.48 10.95
N PRO A 271 1.63 -13.36 10.24
CA PRO A 271 1.14 -13.17 8.88
C PRO A 271 1.82 -14.14 7.89
N THR A 272 1.04 -14.63 6.92
CA THR A 272 1.56 -15.41 5.78
C THR A 272 1.06 -14.81 4.46
N PRO A 273 1.90 -14.16 3.63
CA PRO A 273 3.35 -14.05 3.78
C PRO A 273 3.76 -13.16 4.96
N THR A 274 5.02 -13.28 5.41
CA THR A 274 5.56 -12.45 6.50
C THR A 274 5.42 -10.96 6.18
N VAL A 275 4.92 -10.16 7.13
CA VAL A 275 4.79 -8.70 6.98
C VAL A 275 5.98 -7.99 7.63
N ILE A 276 6.71 -7.19 6.86
CA ILE A 276 7.70 -6.23 7.37
C ILE A 276 6.94 -4.98 7.81
N SER A 277 6.99 -4.65 9.10
CA SER A 277 6.28 -3.49 9.65
C SER A 277 7.00 -2.19 9.31
N CYS A 278 6.26 -1.17 8.88
CA CYS A 278 6.80 0.17 8.74
C CYS A 278 6.94 0.87 10.10
N VAL A 279 6.50 0.28 11.22
CA VAL A 279 6.80 0.82 12.55
C VAL A 279 8.23 0.47 12.98
N THR A 280 8.67 -0.76 12.72
CA THR A 280 9.98 -1.27 13.16
C THR A 280 11.03 -1.35 12.06
N GLY A 281 10.62 -1.46 10.79
CA GLY A 281 11.50 -1.80 9.67
C GLY A 281 11.81 -3.30 9.57
N GLU A 282 11.14 -4.15 10.36
CA GLU A 282 11.44 -5.58 10.49
C GLU A 282 10.16 -6.44 10.52
N ALA A 283 10.32 -7.76 10.40
CA ALA A 283 9.25 -8.75 10.56
C ALA A 283 8.86 -8.91 12.04
N SER A 284 8.14 -7.93 12.58
CA SER A 284 7.87 -7.82 14.02
C SER A 284 6.48 -8.29 14.45
N TYR A 285 5.60 -8.68 13.52
CA TYR A 285 4.26 -9.19 13.81
C TYR A 285 4.31 -10.63 14.34
N VAL A 286 4.76 -10.77 15.58
CA VAL A 286 4.84 -12.04 16.31
C VAL A 286 3.89 -12.03 17.51
N PRO A 287 3.03 -13.06 17.71
CA PRO A 287 2.18 -13.14 18.89
C PRO A 287 2.97 -13.19 20.21
N PRO A 288 2.47 -12.59 21.30
CA PRO A 288 1.21 -11.83 21.42
C PRO A 288 1.31 -10.35 21.02
N TYR A 289 2.45 -9.89 20.48
CA TYR A 289 2.81 -8.47 20.34
C TYR A 289 2.22 -7.77 19.10
N CYS A 290 1.46 -8.47 18.25
CA CYS A 290 0.85 -7.90 17.06
C CYS A 290 -0.04 -6.67 17.38
N ARG A 291 -0.76 -6.71 18.51
CA ARG A 291 -1.63 -5.60 18.94
C ARG A 291 -0.82 -4.37 19.37
N ASP A 292 0.30 -4.57 20.04
CA ASP A 292 1.18 -3.46 20.46
C ASP A 292 1.77 -2.73 19.25
N LEU A 293 2.09 -3.47 18.17
CA LEU A 293 2.49 -2.85 16.90
C LEU A 293 1.39 -1.99 16.30
N LEU A 294 0.14 -2.47 16.27
CA LEU A 294 -1.00 -1.70 15.77
C LEU A 294 -1.24 -0.43 16.57
N ILE A 295 -0.98 -0.45 17.88
CA ILE A 295 -1.11 0.74 18.73
C ILE A 295 -0.06 1.77 18.32
N ARG A 296 1.22 1.36 18.25
CA ARG A 296 2.32 2.23 17.84
C ARG A 296 2.21 2.71 16.39
N TRP A 297 1.55 1.95 15.53
CA TRP A 297 1.31 2.34 14.14
C TRP A 297 0.61 3.71 14.04
N THR A 298 -0.18 4.12 15.04
CA THR A 298 -0.92 5.39 14.99
C THR A 298 -0.08 6.65 15.17
N ASP A 299 0.96 6.61 15.99
CA ASP A 299 1.74 7.80 16.40
C ASP A 299 3.25 7.66 16.20
N HIS A 300 3.73 6.49 15.79
CA HIS A 300 5.13 6.28 15.45
C HIS A 300 5.41 6.61 13.99
N PRO A 301 6.53 7.29 13.67
CA PRO A 301 6.91 7.57 12.29
C PRO A 301 7.09 6.28 11.49
N GLN A 302 6.64 6.31 10.24
CA GLN A 302 6.74 5.20 9.29
C GLN A 302 8.17 5.08 8.75
N ARG A 303 8.85 3.99 9.06
CA ARG A 303 10.18 3.57 8.62
C ARG A 303 10.14 2.92 7.23
N LEU A 304 9.50 3.56 6.26
CA LEU A 304 9.32 3.01 4.90
C LEU A 304 10.66 2.67 4.24
N TRP A 305 11.69 3.51 4.44
CA TRP A 305 13.02 3.22 3.91
C TRP A 305 13.58 1.88 4.40
N ASP A 306 13.36 1.53 5.67
CA ASP A 306 13.89 0.30 6.24
C ASP A 306 13.16 -0.92 5.68
N ALA A 307 11.85 -0.82 5.43
CA ALA A 307 11.11 -1.85 4.71
C ALA A 307 11.62 -2.04 3.26
N ILE A 308 11.93 -0.95 2.57
CA ILE A 308 12.51 -1.00 1.21
C ILE A 308 13.91 -1.62 1.23
N ASP A 309 14.77 -1.24 2.18
CA ASP A 309 16.12 -1.80 2.31
C ASP A 309 16.07 -3.28 2.68
N ALA A 310 15.18 -3.67 3.60
CA ALA A 310 14.94 -5.08 3.92
C ALA A 310 14.45 -5.88 2.71
N THR A 311 13.55 -5.31 1.90
CA THR A 311 13.10 -5.91 0.62
C THR A 311 14.28 -6.10 -0.33
N LEU A 312 15.14 -5.09 -0.49
CA LEU A 312 16.34 -5.18 -1.32
C LEU A 312 17.36 -6.18 -0.76
N ALA A 313 17.45 -6.36 0.56
CA ALA A 313 18.35 -7.32 1.18
C ALA A 313 17.83 -8.77 1.11
N SER A 314 16.51 -8.97 1.00
CA SER A 314 15.90 -10.30 1.13
C SER A 314 16.14 -11.25 -0.04
N GLY A 315 16.59 -10.76 -1.19
CA GLY A 315 16.77 -11.59 -2.38
C GLY A 315 15.58 -11.65 -3.34
N VAL A 316 14.47 -10.93 -3.09
CA VAL A 316 13.33 -10.90 -4.04
C VAL A 316 13.74 -10.36 -5.41
N GLU A 317 13.06 -10.81 -6.45
CA GLU A 317 13.28 -10.41 -7.85
C GLU A 317 12.16 -9.53 -8.40
N THR A 318 10.96 -9.66 -7.82
CA THR A 318 9.77 -8.91 -8.22
C THR A 318 9.15 -8.18 -7.03
N VAL A 319 8.65 -6.97 -7.24
CA VAL A 319 7.81 -6.23 -6.31
C VAL A 319 6.47 -5.94 -7.00
N ILE A 320 5.39 -6.47 -6.45
CA ILE A 320 4.02 -6.18 -6.90
C ILE A 320 3.46 -5.07 -6.01
N HIS A 321 3.11 -3.95 -6.62
CA HIS A 321 2.51 -2.80 -5.96
C HIS A 321 0.99 -2.92 -6.02
N ILE A 322 0.35 -3.04 -4.86
CA ILE A 322 -1.07 -3.37 -4.69
C ILE A 322 -1.83 -2.13 -4.22
N GLY A 323 -3.11 -2.02 -4.57
CA GLY A 323 -4.00 -0.94 -4.14
C GLY A 323 -4.27 0.08 -5.23
N PRO A 324 -4.84 1.24 -4.93
CA PRO A 324 -4.91 2.35 -5.87
C PRO A 324 -3.68 3.27 -5.75
N THR A 325 -3.60 4.33 -6.57
CA THR A 325 -2.66 5.44 -6.33
C THR A 325 -2.74 5.88 -4.85
N PRO A 326 -1.63 6.33 -4.23
CA PRO A 326 -0.44 6.98 -4.79
C PRO A 326 0.72 6.05 -5.15
N ASN A 327 1.62 6.53 -6.01
CA ASN A 327 2.80 5.80 -6.44
C ASN A 327 4.05 6.08 -5.57
N LEU A 328 3.89 6.32 -4.27
CA LEU A 328 5.03 6.65 -3.39
C LEU A 328 6.08 5.53 -3.33
N ILE A 329 5.66 4.29 -3.10
CA ILE A 329 6.55 3.12 -3.08
C ILE A 329 7.16 2.88 -4.47
N PRO A 330 6.36 2.78 -5.56
CA PRO A 330 6.92 2.64 -6.93
C PRO A 330 7.92 3.75 -7.30
N ALA A 331 7.60 5.00 -6.98
CA ALA A 331 8.47 6.15 -7.27
C ALA A 331 9.78 6.09 -6.47
N THR A 332 9.74 5.56 -5.25
CA THR A 332 10.94 5.39 -4.42
C THR A 332 11.88 4.34 -5.02
N PHE A 333 11.37 3.17 -5.42
CA PHE A 333 12.16 2.16 -6.14
C PHE A 333 12.72 2.72 -7.45
N SER A 334 11.90 3.41 -8.24
CA SER A 334 12.32 4.01 -9.52
C SER A 334 13.41 5.06 -9.34
N ARG A 335 13.28 5.93 -8.34
CA ARG A 335 14.29 6.93 -7.98
C ARG A 335 15.60 6.28 -7.55
N LEU A 336 15.53 5.24 -6.72
CA LEU A 336 16.69 4.49 -6.27
C LEU A 336 17.41 3.79 -7.44
N ALA A 337 16.66 3.07 -8.28
CA ALA A 337 17.17 2.41 -9.48
C ALA A 337 17.89 3.40 -10.41
N ASN A 338 17.29 4.58 -10.64
CA ASN A 338 17.91 5.63 -11.45
C ASN A 338 19.20 6.17 -10.81
N ASN A 339 19.21 6.40 -9.51
CA ASN A 339 20.40 6.90 -8.80
C ASN A 339 21.55 5.89 -8.86
N VAL A 340 21.27 4.61 -8.60
CA VAL A 340 22.25 3.52 -8.66
C VAL A 340 22.77 3.37 -10.09
N SER A 341 21.89 3.33 -11.09
CA SER A 341 22.29 3.23 -12.50
C SER A 341 23.19 4.39 -12.94
N ARG A 342 22.91 5.62 -12.49
CA ARG A 342 23.77 6.79 -12.76
C ARG A 342 25.14 6.67 -12.10
N GLN A 343 25.20 6.18 -10.86
CA GLN A 343 26.46 5.99 -10.15
C GLN A 343 27.32 4.87 -10.77
N LEU A 344 26.70 3.80 -11.26
CA LEU A 344 27.38 2.72 -11.97
C LEU A 344 27.77 3.12 -13.42
N GLY A 345 26.95 3.93 -14.08
CA GLY A 345 27.10 4.34 -15.48
C GLY A 345 28.13 5.46 -15.74
N ASN A 346 28.52 6.24 -14.73
CA ASN A 346 29.45 7.37 -14.88
C ASN A 346 30.95 6.98 -14.87
N GLY A 347 31.31 5.69 -14.95
CA GLY A 347 32.71 5.26 -14.80
C GLY A 347 33.25 4.21 -15.77
N ASN A 348 32.51 3.15 -16.13
CA ASN A 348 33.07 2.13 -17.03
C ASN A 348 32.03 1.12 -17.54
N LYS A 349 31.92 0.92 -18.87
CA LYS A 349 31.08 -0.14 -19.46
C LYS A 349 31.43 -1.54 -18.92
N TYR A 350 32.68 -1.75 -18.52
CA TYR A 350 33.15 -2.98 -17.89
C TYR A 350 32.59 -3.21 -16.49
N ILE A 351 32.39 -2.16 -15.69
CA ILE A 351 31.78 -2.27 -14.36
C ILE A 351 30.30 -2.63 -14.51
N ASN A 352 29.58 -2.07 -15.49
CA ASN A 352 28.20 -2.47 -15.77
C ASN A 352 28.08 -3.96 -16.21
N MET A 353 29.08 -4.50 -16.90
CA MET A 353 29.08 -5.90 -17.31
C MET A 353 29.40 -6.85 -16.14
N ILE A 354 30.37 -6.46 -15.30
CA ILE A 354 30.72 -7.19 -14.08
C ILE A 354 29.62 -7.06 -13.03
N SER A 355 29.06 -5.88 -12.81
CA SER A 355 27.96 -5.66 -11.85
C SER A 355 26.72 -6.43 -12.27
N ARG A 356 26.42 -6.51 -13.58
CA ARG A 356 25.31 -7.32 -14.07
C ARG A 356 25.56 -8.81 -13.84
N GLY A 357 26.75 -9.33 -14.15
CA GLY A 357 27.11 -10.73 -13.88
C GLY A 357 27.19 -11.08 -12.38
N VAL A 358 27.67 -10.15 -11.54
CA VAL A 358 27.75 -10.30 -10.09
C VAL A 358 26.37 -10.17 -9.46
N VAL A 359 25.52 -9.24 -9.88
CA VAL A 359 24.16 -9.06 -9.34
C VAL A 359 23.21 -10.17 -9.81
N GLU A 360 23.27 -10.57 -11.09
CA GLU A 360 22.54 -11.75 -11.60
C GLU A 360 23.05 -13.04 -10.93
N GLY A 361 24.35 -13.14 -10.67
CA GLY A 361 24.95 -14.24 -9.90
C GLY A 361 24.58 -14.21 -8.42
N MET A 362 24.45 -13.03 -7.80
CA MET A 362 24.03 -12.84 -6.41
C MET A 362 22.57 -13.21 -6.20
N ASN A 363 21.67 -12.90 -7.15
CA ASN A 363 20.28 -13.36 -7.11
C ASN A 363 20.19 -14.89 -7.20
N ARG A 364 21.08 -15.54 -7.96
CA ARG A 364 21.15 -17.01 -8.06
C ARG A 364 21.84 -17.68 -6.88
N LEU A 365 22.66 -16.96 -6.11
CA LEU A 365 23.45 -17.49 -5.00
C LEU A 365 23.06 -16.77 -3.70
N GLY A 366 21.90 -17.12 -3.16
CA GLY A 366 21.34 -16.51 -1.94
C GLY A 366 22.25 -16.54 -0.70
N TRP A 367 23.29 -17.39 -0.67
CA TRP A 367 24.30 -17.40 0.39
C TRP A 367 25.28 -16.22 0.28
N LEU A 368 25.57 -15.72 -0.93
CA LEU A 368 26.49 -14.61 -1.16
C LEU A 368 25.85 -13.26 -0.76
N ALA A 369 24.54 -13.11 -0.99
CA ALA A 369 23.78 -11.96 -0.53
C ALA A 369 23.82 -11.79 1.01
N ARG A 370 23.86 -12.90 1.76
CA ARG A 370 23.97 -12.90 3.24
C ARG A 370 25.35 -12.51 3.77
N LEU A 371 26.39 -12.51 2.93
CA LEU A 371 27.77 -12.21 3.30
C LEU A 371 28.19 -10.78 2.94
N LEU A 372 27.37 -10.04 2.19
CA LEU A 372 27.70 -8.69 1.77
C LEU A 372 27.21 -7.64 2.78
N PRO A 373 27.92 -6.51 2.93
CA PRO A 373 27.47 -5.43 3.80
C PRO A 373 26.08 -4.92 3.39
N HIS A 374 25.20 -4.60 4.33
CA HIS A 374 23.80 -4.17 4.08
C HIS A 374 23.68 -3.15 2.93
N LYS A 375 24.64 -2.22 2.80
CA LYS A 375 24.67 -1.18 1.76
C LYS A 375 24.82 -1.70 0.31
N THR A 376 25.22 -2.94 0.09
CA THR A 376 25.29 -3.52 -1.27
C THR A 376 23.93 -3.97 -1.79
N SER A 377 22.90 -4.11 -0.92
CA SER A 377 21.53 -4.42 -1.31
C SER A 377 21.01 -3.43 -2.36
N LEU A 378 21.41 -2.16 -2.24
CA LEU A 378 21.01 -1.05 -3.12
C LEU A 378 21.38 -1.30 -4.59
N LEU A 379 22.45 -2.06 -4.85
CA LEU A 379 22.87 -2.41 -6.21
C LEU A 379 21.84 -3.26 -6.95
N ARG A 380 20.89 -3.88 -6.24
CA ARG A 380 19.82 -4.70 -6.81
C ARG A 380 18.65 -3.87 -7.34
N ALA A 381 18.50 -2.61 -6.89
CA ALA A 381 17.33 -1.78 -7.21
C ALA A 381 17.04 -1.64 -8.72
N PRO A 382 18.04 -1.46 -9.62
CA PRO A 382 17.79 -1.40 -11.07
C PRO A 382 17.30 -2.71 -11.71
N TYR A 383 17.45 -3.84 -11.01
CA TYR A 383 17.20 -5.17 -11.54
C TYR A 383 15.92 -5.80 -10.98
N LEU A 384 15.23 -5.12 -10.06
CA LEU A 384 13.91 -5.57 -9.58
C LEU A 384 12.84 -5.33 -10.65
N LYS A 385 12.07 -6.37 -10.97
CA LYS A 385 10.84 -6.24 -11.75
C LYS A 385 9.79 -5.55 -10.86
N ASN A 386 9.25 -4.44 -11.32
CA ASN A 386 8.19 -3.72 -10.60
C ASN A 386 6.89 -3.87 -11.40
N ILE A 387 5.81 -4.28 -10.73
CA ILE A 387 4.50 -4.50 -11.34
C ILE A 387 3.48 -3.64 -10.60
N ILE A 388 2.79 -2.74 -11.30
CA ILE A 388 1.61 -2.06 -10.77
C ILE A 388 0.42 -2.99 -11.00
N LEU A 389 -0.21 -3.48 -9.93
CA LEU A 389 -1.18 -4.56 -10.06
C LEU A 389 -2.45 -4.15 -10.80
N GLU A 390 -2.93 -2.91 -10.59
CA GLU A 390 -4.08 -2.38 -11.33
C GLU A 390 -3.86 -2.42 -12.85
N ASP A 391 -2.67 -1.99 -13.29
CA ASP A 391 -2.32 -1.97 -14.72
C ASP A 391 -2.22 -3.38 -15.26
N TRP A 392 -1.51 -4.26 -14.54
CA TRP A 392 -1.34 -5.65 -14.94
C TRP A 392 -2.69 -6.38 -15.08
N LEU A 393 -3.60 -6.21 -14.11
CA LEU A 393 -4.93 -6.85 -14.12
C LEU A 393 -5.77 -6.42 -15.33
N LEU A 394 -5.73 -5.13 -15.68
CA LEU A 394 -6.48 -4.55 -16.79
C LEU A 394 -5.88 -4.88 -18.17
N GLU A 395 -4.60 -5.26 -18.22
CA GLU A 395 -3.91 -5.73 -19.42
C GLU A 395 -4.16 -7.22 -19.72
N GLN A 396 -4.62 -8.02 -18.74
CA GLN A 396 -4.79 -9.45 -18.93
C GLN A 396 -6.04 -9.80 -19.75
N PRO A 397 -5.93 -10.69 -20.75
CA PRO A 397 -7.09 -11.22 -21.45
C PRO A 397 -7.78 -12.25 -20.56
N VAL A 398 -8.84 -11.86 -19.85
CA VAL A 398 -9.67 -12.80 -19.09
C VAL A 398 -10.93 -13.10 -19.89
N ALA A 399 -11.25 -14.39 -20.05
CA ALA A 399 -12.47 -14.82 -20.71
C ALA A 399 -13.67 -14.16 -20.02
N ARG A 400 -14.53 -13.50 -20.79
CA ARG A 400 -15.80 -13.00 -20.26
C ARG A 400 -16.57 -14.20 -19.71
N PRO A 401 -17.13 -14.14 -18.49
CA PRO A 401 -18.08 -15.15 -18.07
C PRO A 401 -19.14 -15.26 -19.16
N ALA A 402 -19.36 -16.47 -19.67
CA ALA A 402 -20.37 -16.72 -20.69
C ALA A 402 -21.68 -16.14 -20.17
N THR A 403 -22.16 -15.08 -20.82
CA THR A 403 -23.39 -14.40 -20.46
C THR A 403 -24.47 -15.44 -20.22
N ALA A 404 -25.13 -15.33 -19.07
CA ALA A 404 -26.26 -16.13 -18.66
C ALA A 404 -27.15 -16.45 -19.87
N VAL A 405 -27.36 -17.74 -20.08
CA VAL A 405 -28.27 -18.29 -21.08
C VAL A 405 -29.54 -17.45 -21.07
N ALA A 406 -29.83 -16.80 -22.18
CA ALA A 406 -31.07 -16.07 -22.37
C ALA A 406 -32.21 -17.00 -22.00
N ILE A 407 -32.92 -16.68 -20.92
CA ILE A 407 -34.18 -17.35 -20.57
C ILE A 407 -35.09 -17.15 -21.79
N PRO A 408 -35.53 -18.22 -22.46
CA PRO A 408 -36.50 -18.08 -23.55
C PRO A 408 -37.73 -17.39 -22.96
N SER A 409 -38.14 -16.28 -23.56
CA SER A 409 -39.42 -15.67 -23.24
C SER A 409 -40.49 -16.72 -23.56
N GLU A 410 -41.08 -17.34 -22.54
CA GLU A 410 -42.20 -18.21 -22.74
C GLU A 410 -43.36 -17.43 -23.38
N MET A 411 -43.96 -18.14 -24.31
CA MET A 411 -44.98 -17.71 -25.25
C MET A 411 -46.20 -17.11 -24.57
N GLY A 412 -46.81 -16.18 -25.30
CA GLY A 412 -48.04 -15.48 -24.99
C GLY A 412 -49.15 -16.36 -24.41
N THR A 413 -49.75 -15.86 -23.34
CA THR A 413 -51.15 -16.12 -23.01
C THR A 413 -51.99 -15.01 -23.63
N ASP A 414 -52.58 -15.29 -24.79
CA ASP A 414 -53.79 -14.62 -25.26
C ASP A 414 -54.89 -14.86 -24.22
N VAL A 415 -55.26 -13.80 -23.49
CA VAL A 415 -56.48 -13.79 -22.68
C VAL A 415 -57.49 -12.89 -23.41
N ALA A 416 -58.46 -13.54 -24.04
CA ALA A 416 -59.65 -12.89 -24.56
C ALA A 416 -60.49 -12.31 -23.42
N PRO A 417 -61.18 -11.16 -23.62
CA PRO A 417 -62.04 -10.58 -22.60
C PRO A 417 -63.38 -11.35 -22.57
N SER A 418 -63.71 -11.91 -21.41
CA SER A 418 -65.07 -12.39 -21.11
C SER A 418 -65.88 -11.28 -20.46
N ASP A 419 -66.89 -10.79 -21.18
CA ASP A 419 -68.06 -10.10 -20.61
C ASP A 419 -68.77 -10.99 -19.58
N GLY A 420 -69.26 -10.41 -18.49
CA GLY A 420 -70.15 -11.15 -17.57
C GLY A 420 -70.37 -10.55 -16.17
N THR A 421 -71.18 -9.49 -16.11
CA THR A 421 -72.29 -9.23 -15.17
C THR A 421 -72.40 -9.95 -13.78
N ILE A 422 -72.72 -9.10 -12.79
CA ILE A 422 -73.68 -9.23 -11.64
C ILE A 422 -73.19 -9.85 -10.31
N GLY A 423 -73.22 -9.01 -9.26
CA GLY A 423 -74.07 -9.23 -8.08
C GLY A 423 -73.38 -9.55 -6.75
N GLY A 424 -73.50 -8.65 -5.77
CA GLY A 424 -73.15 -8.87 -4.36
C GLY A 424 -72.73 -7.61 -3.65
#